data_AF-A0AAV3PKP1-F1
#
_entry.id   AF-A0AAV3PKP1-F1
#
_cell.length_a   1.000
_cell.length_b   1.000
_cell.length_c   1.000
_cell.angle_alpha   90.00
_cell.angle_beta   90.00
_cell.angle_gamma   90.00
#
_symmetry.space_group_name_H-M   'P 1'
#
loop_
_entity.id
_entity.type
_entity.pdbx_description
1 polymer ?
#
loop_
_entity_poly.entity_id
_entity_poly.type
_entity_poly.pdbx_seq_one_letter_code
_entity_poly.pdbx_strand_id
1 'polypeptide(L)'
;MLHRIVSEPYYLVHLLVFFSYIPIRLSASHVLVPSRSSLLLHREIQAVLTFLVLAAIKLVKSETWEAFTADFLFYAKVFLAAVALILDYHLALWYALAFLAIYILVQQPPYNKKGTSSQLTPLQLESLLTEGTTSKFWLVEFCALSTPECISTSSFFPELSITYSNKLLSFGTVDLGLFPNAAEKFGISLASLSQLPTYILYERGMEAKRYPEQNFERTSFSPPMTKKILCQHFELDKLLLDYVNDK
;
A
#
# COMPACT_ATOMS: atom_id res chain seq x y z
N MET A 1 -2.07 3.07 15.49
CA MET A 1 -2.20 1.63 15.15
C MET A 1 -3.32 0.96 15.94
N LEU A 2 -3.28 0.94 17.28
CA LEU A 2 -4.29 0.27 18.12
C LEU A 2 -5.72 0.82 17.92
N HIS A 3 -5.89 2.14 17.85
CA HIS A 3 -7.21 2.77 17.67
C HIS A 3 -7.90 2.30 16.37
N ARG A 4 -7.17 2.20 15.24
CA ARG A 4 -7.74 1.82 13.94
C ARG A 4 -8.10 0.33 13.86
N ILE A 5 -7.33 -0.54 14.51
CA ILE A 5 -7.62 -1.98 14.62
C ILE A 5 -8.88 -2.22 15.46
N VAL A 6 -9.11 -1.40 16.49
CA VAL A 6 -10.29 -1.47 17.36
C VAL A 6 -11.52 -0.82 16.73
N SER A 7 -11.34 0.19 15.87
CA SER A 7 -12.45 0.93 15.25
C SER A 7 -13.10 0.18 14.07
N GLU A 8 -12.32 -0.64 13.38
CA GLU A 8 -12.72 -1.25 12.12
C GLU A 8 -13.18 -2.70 12.35
N PRO A 9 -14.46 -3.02 12.11
CA PRO A 9 -15.03 -4.34 12.42
C PRO A 9 -14.35 -5.48 11.65
N TYR A 10 -13.79 -5.17 10.49
CA TYR A 10 -13.03 -6.11 9.66
C TYR A 10 -11.88 -6.78 10.43
N TYR A 11 -11.04 -6.02 11.12
CA TYR A 11 -9.87 -6.58 11.80
C TYR A 11 -10.25 -7.35 13.06
N LEU A 12 -11.25 -6.87 13.80
CA LEU A 12 -11.74 -7.54 15.01
C LEU A 12 -12.35 -8.92 14.71
N VAL A 13 -13.17 -9.02 13.66
CA VAL A 13 -13.77 -10.30 13.28
C VAL A 13 -12.71 -11.31 12.83
N HIS A 14 -11.68 -10.87 12.09
CA HIS A 14 -10.55 -11.74 11.71
C HIS A 14 -9.76 -12.23 12.92
N LEU A 15 -9.49 -11.35 13.89
CA LEU A 15 -8.82 -11.73 15.14
C LEU A 15 -9.66 -12.73 15.93
N LEU A 16 -10.97 -12.49 16.05
CA LEU A 16 -11.88 -13.39 16.76
C LEU A 16 -11.90 -14.79 16.13
N VAL A 17 -11.99 -14.88 14.80
CA VAL A 17 -11.90 -16.16 14.08
C VAL A 17 -10.54 -16.82 14.27
N PHE A 18 -9.44 -16.05 14.24
CA PHE A 18 -8.11 -16.60 14.49
C PHE A 18 -7.98 -17.20 15.90
N PHE A 19 -8.39 -16.46 16.93
CA PHE A 19 -8.32 -16.92 18.33
C PHE A 19 -9.34 -18.02 18.66
N SER A 20 -10.42 -18.15 17.89
CA SER A 20 -11.40 -19.24 18.05
C SER A 20 -10.79 -20.64 17.92
N TYR A 21 -9.61 -20.76 17.28
CA TYR A 21 -8.92 -22.04 17.17
C TYR A 21 -8.46 -22.60 18.52
N ILE A 22 -8.08 -21.72 19.47
CA ILE A 22 -7.57 -22.13 20.78
C ILE A 22 -8.56 -22.99 21.57
N PRO A 23 -9.83 -22.55 21.79
CA PRO A 23 -10.80 -23.38 22.51
C PRO A 23 -11.13 -24.67 21.75
N ILE A 24 -11.22 -24.63 20.42
CA ILE A 24 -11.45 -25.84 19.59
C ILE A 24 -10.33 -26.85 19.78
N ARG A 25 -9.08 -26.38 19.78
CA ARG A 25 -7.89 -27.22 19.98
C ARG A 25 -7.81 -27.79 21.39
N LEU A 26 -8.20 -27.01 22.40
CA LEU A 26 -8.26 -27.45 23.79
C LEU A 26 -9.33 -28.56 23.94
N SER A 27 -10.52 -28.35 23.41
CA SER A 27 -11.58 -29.38 23.39
C SER A 27 -11.14 -30.65 22.66
N ALA A 28 -10.51 -30.53 21.49
CA ALA A 28 -9.98 -31.68 20.75
C ALA A 28 -8.92 -32.45 21.54
N SER A 29 -8.08 -31.75 22.30
CA SER A 29 -7.01 -32.37 23.11
C SER A 29 -7.54 -33.31 24.21
N HIS A 30 -8.75 -33.06 24.72
CA HIS A 30 -9.42 -33.92 25.69
C HIS A 30 -9.98 -35.22 25.08
N VAL A 31 -10.23 -35.23 23.76
CA VAL A 31 -10.81 -36.38 23.03
C VAL A 31 -9.72 -37.21 22.34
N LEU A 32 -8.62 -36.57 21.95
CA LEU A 32 -7.51 -37.21 21.22
C LEU A 32 -6.62 -38.07 22.13
N VAL A 33 -6.14 -39.19 21.59
CA VAL A 33 -5.12 -40.03 22.25
C VAL A 33 -3.82 -39.22 22.46
N PRO A 34 -3.14 -39.35 23.62
CA PRO A 34 -1.95 -38.54 23.96
C PRO A 34 -0.81 -38.56 22.94
N SER A 35 -0.57 -39.69 22.27
CA SER A 35 0.46 -39.81 21.23
C SER A 35 0.13 -38.98 19.99
N ARG A 36 -1.14 -38.97 19.57
CA ARG A 36 -1.62 -38.18 18.43
C ARG A 36 -1.64 -36.68 18.77
N SER A 37 -2.04 -36.33 20.00
CA SER A 37 -2.06 -34.93 20.42
C SER A 37 -0.66 -34.30 20.47
N SER A 38 0.36 -35.05 20.90
CA SER A 38 1.77 -34.62 20.90
C SER A 38 2.32 -34.38 19.47
N LEU A 39 2.06 -35.30 18.54
CA LEU A 39 2.46 -35.14 17.14
C LEU A 39 1.80 -33.91 16.48
N LEU A 40 0.52 -33.68 16.79
CA LEU A 40 -0.21 -32.49 16.32
C LEU A 40 0.39 -31.21 16.90
N LEU A 41 0.70 -31.16 18.19
CA LEU A 41 1.37 -30.01 18.81
C LEU A 41 2.70 -29.68 18.11
N HIS A 42 3.50 -30.70 17.78
CA HIS A 42 4.78 -30.48 17.10
C HIS A 42 4.59 -29.84 15.72
N ARG A 43 3.60 -30.31 14.94
CA ARG A 43 3.24 -29.73 13.63
C ARG A 43 2.67 -28.32 13.75
N GLU A 44 1.85 -28.06 14.76
CA GLU A 44 1.31 -26.74 15.06
C GLU A 44 2.41 -25.75 15.40
N ILE A 45 3.36 -26.12 16.26
CA ILE A 45 4.53 -25.30 16.61
C ILE A 45 5.35 -24.99 15.35
N GLN A 46 5.60 -25.98 14.50
CA GLN A 46 6.33 -25.78 13.25
C GLN A 46 5.59 -24.81 12.31
N ALA A 47 4.26 -24.93 12.20
CA ALA A 47 3.45 -24.02 11.39
C ALA A 47 3.47 -22.59 11.96
N VAL A 48 3.39 -22.43 13.28
CA VAL A 48 3.44 -21.11 13.96
C VAL A 48 4.80 -20.46 13.73
N LEU A 49 5.89 -21.21 13.90
CA LEU A 49 7.23 -20.70 13.64
C LEU A 49 7.41 -20.26 12.19
N THR A 50 6.90 -21.05 11.24
CA THR A 50 6.92 -20.71 9.81
C THR A 50 6.15 -19.42 9.54
N PHE A 51 4.95 -19.28 10.12
CA PHE A 51 4.14 -18.07 10.02
C PHE A 51 4.86 -16.84 10.60
N LEU A 52 5.47 -16.96 11.78
CA LEU A 52 6.22 -15.86 12.42
C LEU A 52 7.42 -15.41 11.59
N VAL A 53 8.16 -16.34 10.98
CA VAL A 53 9.29 -16.02 10.10
C VAL A 53 8.81 -15.27 8.86
N LEU A 54 7.74 -15.74 8.20
CA LEU A 54 7.16 -15.05 7.04
C LEU A 54 6.67 -13.63 7.40
N ALA A 55 6.01 -13.50 8.55
CA ALA A 55 5.57 -12.20 9.07
C ALA A 55 6.76 -11.26 9.34
N ALA A 56 7.86 -11.76 9.94
CA ALA A 56 9.06 -10.98 10.19
C ALA A 56 9.75 -10.50 8.90
N ILE A 57 9.90 -11.39 7.90
CA ILE A 57 10.44 -11.03 6.58
C ILE A 57 9.60 -9.92 5.95
N LYS A 58 8.27 -10.05 6.02
CA LYS A 58 7.35 -9.07 5.46
C LYS A 58 7.32 -7.76 6.23
N LEU A 59 7.50 -7.78 7.55
CA LEU A 59 7.63 -6.58 8.36
C LEU A 59 8.82 -5.72 7.93
N VAL A 60 9.95 -6.35 7.61
CA VAL A 60 11.16 -5.66 7.15
C VAL A 60 11.02 -5.16 5.72
N LYS A 61 10.34 -5.92 4.86
CA LYS A 61 10.21 -5.62 3.43
C LYS A 61 9.07 -4.65 3.10
N SER A 62 8.05 -4.54 3.94
CA SER A 62 6.87 -3.72 3.66
C SER A 62 7.16 -2.26 3.99
N GLU A 63 7.09 -1.40 2.97
CA GLU A 63 7.28 0.04 3.16
C GLU A 63 6.07 0.71 3.83
N THR A 64 4.88 0.12 3.69
CA THR A 64 3.63 0.66 4.25
C THR A 64 3.01 -0.30 5.27
N TRP A 65 2.54 0.25 6.40
CA TRP A 65 1.88 -0.51 7.47
C TRP A 65 0.59 -1.20 7.01
N GLU A 66 -0.11 -0.64 6.03
CA GLU A 66 -1.34 -1.21 5.50
C GLU A 66 -1.08 -2.42 4.61
N ALA A 67 -0.06 -2.37 3.74
CA ALA A 67 0.35 -3.52 2.94
C ALA A 67 0.82 -4.67 3.84
N PHE A 68 1.60 -4.35 4.88
CA PHE A 68 1.97 -5.32 5.90
C PHE A 68 0.75 -5.98 6.56
N THR A 69 -0.26 -5.19 6.95
CA THR A 69 -1.45 -5.70 7.63
C THR A 69 -2.29 -6.60 6.71
N ALA A 70 -2.44 -6.24 5.44
CA ALA A 70 -3.15 -7.05 4.45
C ALA A 70 -2.44 -8.40 4.21
N ASP A 71 -1.12 -8.37 3.99
CA ASP A 71 -0.29 -9.57 3.84
C ASP A 71 -0.33 -10.45 5.09
N PHE A 72 -0.21 -9.85 6.28
CA PHE A 72 -0.26 -10.55 7.56
C PHE A 72 -1.60 -11.29 7.74
N LEU A 73 -2.72 -10.61 7.45
CA LEU A 73 -4.05 -11.24 7.51
C LEU A 73 -4.20 -12.38 6.49
N PHE A 74 -3.67 -12.22 5.28
CA PHE A 74 -3.68 -13.29 4.29
C PHE A 74 -2.89 -14.51 4.78
N TYR A 75 -1.68 -14.32 5.29
CA TYR A 75 -0.88 -15.39 5.86
C TYR A 75 -1.55 -16.03 7.07
N ALA A 76 -2.24 -15.25 7.91
CA ALA A 76 -2.97 -15.75 9.07
C ALA A 76 -4.12 -16.68 8.64
N LYS A 77 -4.84 -16.35 7.56
CA LYS A 77 -5.88 -17.22 6.98
C LYS A 77 -5.32 -18.54 6.47
N VAL A 78 -4.22 -18.47 5.70
CA VAL A 78 -3.56 -19.66 5.14
C VAL A 78 -3.01 -20.55 6.26
N PHE A 79 -2.37 -19.94 7.26
CA PHE A 79 -1.89 -20.64 8.45
C PHE A 79 -3.03 -21.36 9.18
N LEU A 80 -4.13 -20.65 9.45
CA LEU A 80 -5.28 -21.22 10.16
C LEU A 80 -5.93 -22.35 9.37
N ALA A 81 -6.04 -22.22 8.04
CA ALA A 81 -6.54 -23.27 7.17
C ALA A 81 -5.61 -24.51 7.18
N ALA A 82 -4.29 -24.31 7.12
CA ALA A 82 -3.32 -25.40 7.15
C ALA A 82 -3.36 -26.17 8.48
N VAL A 83 -3.41 -25.45 9.60
CA VAL A 83 -3.51 -26.05 10.94
C VAL A 83 -4.85 -26.76 11.12
N ALA A 84 -5.96 -26.17 10.66
CA ALA A 84 -7.26 -26.81 10.68
C ALA A 84 -7.27 -28.09 9.82
N LEU A 85 -6.66 -28.10 8.63
CA LEU A 85 -6.54 -29.29 7.77
C LEU A 85 -5.77 -30.43 8.43
N ILE A 86 -4.70 -30.10 9.18
CA ILE A 86 -3.91 -31.10 9.91
C ILE A 86 -4.75 -31.72 11.04
N LEU A 87 -5.66 -30.95 11.65
CA LEU A 87 -6.55 -31.42 12.72
C LEU A 87 -7.74 -32.23 12.17
N ASP A 88 -8.55 -31.63 11.28
CA ASP A 88 -9.69 -32.23 10.61
C ASP A 88 -10.08 -31.43 9.35
N TYR A 89 -10.26 -32.12 8.22
CA TYR A 89 -10.73 -31.51 6.97
C TYR A 89 -12.09 -30.78 7.12
N HIS A 90 -13.02 -31.29 7.92
CA HIS A 90 -14.31 -30.63 8.14
C HIS A 90 -14.14 -29.28 8.84
N LEU A 91 -13.23 -29.21 9.82
CA LEU A 91 -12.92 -27.97 10.51
C LEU A 91 -12.31 -26.95 9.56
N ALA A 92 -11.40 -27.39 8.67
CA ALA A 92 -10.85 -26.53 7.63
C ALA A 92 -11.93 -25.98 6.68
N LEU A 93 -12.91 -26.81 6.30
CA LEU A 93 -14.05 -26.37 5.48
C LEU A 93 -14.88 -25.30 6.20
N TRP A 94 -15.16 -25.48 7.49
CA TRP A 94 -15.86 -24.47 8.30
C TRP A 94 -15.10 -23.14 8.38
N TYR A 95 -13.78 -23.18 8.57
CA TYR A 95 -12.95 -21.96 8.54
C TYR A 95 -12.93 -21.30 7.16
N ALA A 96 -12.87 -22.08 6.08
CA ALA A 96 -12.94 -21.54 4.72
C ALA A 96 -14.28 -20.84 4.46
N LEU A 97 -15.39 -21.44 4.88
CA LEU A 97 -16.73 -20.84 4.79
C LEU A 97 -16.86 -19.58 5.66
N ALA A 98 -16.30 -19.58 6.87
CA ALA A 98 -16.29 -18.40 7.73
C ALA A 98 -15.51 -17.25 7.08
N PHE A 99 -14.32 -17.51 6.51
CA PHE A 99 -13.56 -16.48 5.80
C PHE A 99 -14.28 -15.98 4.54
N LEU A 100 -14.98 -16.84 3.83
CA LEU A 100 -15.82 -16.45 2.69
C LEU A 100 -16.98 -15.55 3.13
N ALA A 101 -17.66 -15.91 4.22
CA ALA A 101 -18.73 -15.09 4.79
C ALA A 101 -18.21 -13.72 5.23
N ILE A 102 -17.04 -13.67 5.89
CA ILE A 102 -16.40 -12.40 6.26
C ILE A 102 -16.05 -11.58 5.01
N TYR A 103 -15.54 -12.20 3.96
CA TYR A 103 -15.23 -11.51 2.70
C TYR A 103 -16.47 -10.87 2.06
N ILE A 104 -17.62 -11.54 2.10
CA ILE A 104 -18.89 -11.03 1.54
C ILE A 104 -19.49 -9.95 2.43
N LEU A 105 -19.52 -10.16 3.75
CA LEU A 105 -20.23 -9.31 4.71
C LEU A 105 -19.40 -8.10 5.17
N VAL A 106 -18.09 -8.29 5.31
CA VAL A 106 -17.17 -7.29 5.83
C VAL A 106 -16.10 -7.09 4.77
N GLN A 107 -16.43 -6.27 3.77
CA GLN A 107 -15.47 -5.88 2.75
C GLN A 107 -14.25 -5.26 3.43
N GLN A 108 -13.07 -5.68 2.98
CA GLN A 108 -11.83 -5.06 3.43
C GLN A 108 -11.95 -3.56 3.19
N PRO A 109 -11.70 -2.71 4.20
CA PRO A 109 -11.88 -1.28 4.06
C PRO A 109 -11.03 -0.83 2.85
N PRO A 110 -11.63 -0.11 1.89
CA PRO A 110 -10.91 0.32 0.71
C PRO A 110 -9.69 1.11 1.18
N TYR A 111 -8.53 0.75 0.63
CA TYR A 111 -7.28 1.44 0.91
C TYR A 111 -7.53 2.94 0.80
N ASN A 112 -7.45 3.63 1.93
CA ASN A 112 -7.79 5.04 1.97
C ASN A 112 -6.58 5.78 1.42
N LYS A 113 -6.46 5.79 0.08
CA LYS A 113 -5.50 6.56 -0.71
C LYS A 113 -5.76 8.07 -0.61
N LYS A 114 -6.44 8.53 0.44
CA LYS A 114 -6.68 9.94 0.73
C LYS A 114 -5.45 10.53 1.41
N GLY A 115 -4.40 10.68 0.61
CA GLY A 115 -3.45 11.76 0.86
C GLY A 115 -4.15 13.11 0.64
N THR A 116 -3.51 14.19 1.08
CA THR A 116 -3.84 15.56 0.68
C THR A 116 -3.63 15.84 -0.81
N SER A 117 -3.17 14.86 -1.60
CA SER A 117 -3.04 14.97 -3.05
C SER A 117 -4.40 15.18 -3.71
N SER A 118 -4.52 16.26 -4.48
CA SER A 118 -5.73 16.53 -5.26
C SER A 118 -5.73 15.69 -6.52
N GLN A 119 -6.80 14.95 -6.79
CA GLN A 119 -6.98 14.32 -8.09
C GLN A 119 -7.36 15.40 -9.10
N LEU A 120 -6.48 15.64 -10.07
CA LEU A 120 -6.62 16.71 -11.05
C LEU A 120 -6.87 16.12 -12.43
N THR A 121 -7.80 16.73 -13.16
CA THR A 121 -7.86 16.54 -14.61
C THR A 121 -6.72 17.33 -15.28
N PRO A 122 -6.25 16.93 -16.47
CA PRO A 122 -5.25 17.68 -17.21
C PRO A 122 -5.59 19.16 -17.38
N LEU A 123 -6.86 19.47 -17.67
CA LEU A 123 -7.34 20.84 -17.83
C LEU A 123 -7.29 21.64 -16.52
N GLN A 124 -7.65 21.02 -15.39
CA GLN A 124 -7.53 21.66 -14.08
C GLN A 124 -6.08 21.89 -13.69
N LEU A 125 -5.18 20.98 -14.04
CA LEU A 125 -3.76 21.18 -13.82
C LEU A 125 -3.25 22.37 -14.63
N GLU A 126 -3.62 22.48 -15.90
CA GLU A 126 -3.21 23.60 -16.74
C GLU A 126 -3.75 24.94 -16.25
N SER A 127 -5.02 25.00 -15.85
CA SER A 127 -5.59 26.22 -15.29
C SER A 127 -4.86 26.61 -14.00
N LEU A 128 -4.54 25.64 -13.14
CA LEU A 128 -3.74 25.87 -11.92
C LEU A 128 -2.35 26.42 -12.26
N LEU A 129 -1.67 25.84 -13.24
CA LEU A 129 -0.32 26.28 -13.64
C LEU A 129 -0.34 27.67 -14.31
N THR A 130 -1.43 28.05 -14.97
CA THR A 130 -1.52 29.30 -15.78
C THR A 130 -2.11 30.47 -15.00
N GLU A 131 -3.16 30.26 -14.21
CA GLU A 131 -3.89 31.33 -13.50
C GLU A 131 -3.21 31.73 -12.19
N GLY A 132 -2.17 31.00 -11.78
CA GLY A 132 -1.42 31.25 -10.56
C GLY A 132 -2.03 30.51 -9.37
N THR A 133 -1.25 29.61 -8.78
CA THR A 133 -1.67 28.81 -7.64
C THR A 133 -1.51 29.52 -6.31
N THR A 134 -2.30 29.12 -5.32
CA THR A 134 -2.12 29.54 -3.91
C THR A 134 -0.77 29.09 -3.34
N SER A 135 -0.22 27.99 -3.86
CA SER A 135 1.07 27.41 -3.46
C SER A 135 2.16 27.74 -4.47
N LYS A 136 3.40 27.96 -3.99
CA LYS A 136 4.55 28.28 -4.84
C LYS A 136 5.03 27.06 -5.65
N PHE A 137 4.97 25.87 -5.03
CA PHE A 137 5.40 24.60 -5.61
C PHE A 137 4.24 23.62 -5.73
N TRP A 138 4.23 22.87 -6.83
CA TRP A 138 3.30 21.76 -7.07
C TRP A 138 4.06 20.51 -7.48
N LEU A 139 3.99 19.45 -6.68
CA LEU A 139 4.50 18.15 -7.08
C LEU A 139 3.34 17.32 -7.63
N VAL A 140 3.42 16.96 -8.91
CA VAL A 140 2.35 16.26 -9.63
C VAL A 140 2.82 14.88 -10.05
N GLU A 141 2.06 13.85 -9.69
CA GLU A 141 2.22 12.47 -10.15
C GLU A 141 1.35 12.23 -11.39
N PHE A 142 1.97 11.75 -12.46
CA PHE A 142 1.33 11.26 -13.67
C PHE A 142 1.46 9.74 -13.69
N CYS A 143 0.33 9.03 -13.59
CA CYS A 143 0.31 7.58 -13.50
C CYS A 143 -0.89 7.03 -14.28
N ALA A 144 -0.77 5.81 -14.82
CA ALA A 144 -1.90 5.07 -15.35
C ALA A 144 -2.42 4.11 -14.26
N LEU A 145 -3.42 4.54 -13.50
CA LEU A 145 -3.94 3.78 -12.35
C LEU A 145 -4.66 2.49 -12.76
N SER A 146 -4.82 2.24 -14.05
CA SER A 146 -5.29 0.98 -14.62
C SER A 146 -4.23 -0.14 -14.62
N THR A 147 -2.95 0.18 -14.35
CA THR A 147 -1.83 -0.78 -14.41
C THR A 147 -1.28 -1.14 -13.02
N PRO A 148 -1.09 -2.44 -12.69
CA PRO A 148 -0.69 -2.87 -11.35
C PRO A 148 0.71 -2.37 -10.94
N GLU A 149 1.63 -2.23 -11.89
CA GLU A 149 2.97 -1.67 -11.64
C GLU A 149 2.89 -0.22 -11.18
N CYS A 150 2.06 0.59 -11.84
CA CYS A 150 1.90 2.00 -11.47
C CYS A 150 1.16 2.14 -10.14
N ILE A 151 0.17 1.29 -9.85
CA ILE A 151 -0.52 1.26 -8.54
C ILE A 151 0.47 0.98 -7.41
N SER A 152 1.32 -0.04 -7.57
CA SER A 152 2.30 -0.41 -6.54
C SER A 152 3.33 0.71 -6.33
N THR A 153 3.82 1.31 -7.42
CA THR A 153 4.84 2.35 -7.37
C THR A 153 4.29 3.68 -6.84
N SER A 154 3.03 4.04 -7.16
CA SER A 154 2.36 5.26 -6.68
C SER A 154 1.92 5.20 -5.20
N SER A 155 1.98 4.02 -4.57
CA SER A 155 1.42 3.79 -3.23
C SER A 155 1.98 4.68 -2.13
N PHE A 156 3.21 5.19 -2.26
CA PHE A 156 3.85 6.09 -1.29
C PHE A 156 3.52 7.57 -1.51
N PHE A 157 3.01 7.97 -2.68
CA PHE A 157 2.79 9.38 -3.03
C PHE A 157 1.74 10.08 -2.13
N PRO A 158 0.62 9.43 -1.77
CA PRO A 158 -0.30 9.97 -0.76
C PRO A 158 0.36 10.18 0.61
N GLU A 159 1.30 9.33 1.00
CA GLU A 159 2.00 9.46 2.28
C GLU A 159 2.97 10.66 2.27
N LEU A 160 3.64 10.88 1.13
CA LEU A 160 4.45 12.08 0.90
C LEU A 160 3.59 13.34 0.98
N SER A 161 2.41 13.31 0.38
CA SER A 161 1.52 14.47 0.41
C SER A 161 1.08 14.80 1.84
N ILE A 162 0.77 13.81 2.67
CA ILE A 162 0.42 14.04 4.09
C ILE A 162 1.58 14.66 4.86
N THR A 163 2.81 14.24 4.57
CA THR A 163 4.01 14.66 5.32
C THR A 163 4.48 16.06 4.91
N TYR A 164 4.48 16.36 3.62
CA TYR A 164 5.15 17.54 3.06
C TYR A 164 4.19 18.63 2.57
N SER A 165 2.89 18.35 2.45
CA SER A 165 1.93 19.35 1.98
C SER A 165 1.79 20.49 2.98
N ASN A 166 1.94 21.71 2.49
CA ASN A 166 1.85 22.94 3.27
C ASN A 166 1.43 24.11 2.35
N LYS A 167 1.41 25.36 2.84
CA LYS A 167 1.01 26.50 2.01
C LYS A 167 1.94 26.72 0.81
N LEU A 168 3.23 26.40 0.95
CA LEU A 168 4.26 26.52 -0.08
C LEU A 168 4.20 25.38 -1.09
N LEU A 169 3.98 24.13 -0.66
CA LEU A 169 4.02 22.93 -1.48
C LEU A 169 2.68 22.16 -1.47
N SER A 170 2.10 22.03 -2.66
CA SER A 170 0.89 21.24 -2.91
C SER A 170 1.17 19.99 -3.74
N PHE A 171 0.30 18.98 -3.63
CA PHE A 171 0.44 17.70 -4.31
C PHE A 171 -0.76 17.44 -5.22
N GLY A 172 -0.51 16.91 -6.42
CA GLY A 172 -1.54 16.56 -7.39
C GLY A 172 -1.31 15.19 -8.01
N THR A 173 -2.38 14.53 -8.43
CA THR A 173 -2.30 13.27 -9.19
C THR A 173 -3.15 13.39 -10.45
N VAL A 174 -2.57 13.05 -11.60
CA VAL A 174 -3.23 13.01 -12.91
C VAL A 174 -3.22 11.58 -13.43
N ASP A 175 -4.40 11.05 -13.73
CA ASP A 175 -4.56 9.70 -14.29
C ASP A 175 -4.46 9.72 -15.82
N LEU A 176 -3.29 9.33 -16.33
CA LEU A 176 -3.05 9.22 -17.77
C LEU A 176 -3.74 7.99 -18.40
N GLY A 177 -4.19 7.03 -17.59
CA GLY A 177 -5.01 5.92 -18.05
C GLY A 177 -6.41 6.38 -18.48
N LEU A 178 -6.94 7.43 -17.84
CA LEU A 178 -8.20 8.07 -18.21
C LEU A 178 -8.02 9.14 -19.30
N PHE A 179 -6.87 9.84 -19.31
CA PHE A 179 -6.60 10.95 -20.23
C PHE A 179 -5.30 10.74 -21.03
N PRO A 180 -5.22 9.74 -21.92
CA PRO A 180 -3.99 9.43 -22.63
C PRO A 180 -3.51 10.57 -23.54
N ASN A 181 -4.44 11.30 -24.15
CA ASN A 181 -4.13 12.43 -25.06
C ASN A 181 -3.43 13.60 -24.35
N ALA A 182 -3.49 13.66 -23.01
CA ALA A 182 -2.82 14.70 -22.25
C ALA A 182 -1.32 14.42 -22.05
N ALA A 183 -0.86 13.17 -22.21
CA ALA A 183 0.52 12.80 -21.91
C ALA A 183 1.53 13.56 -22.79
N GLU A 184 1.27 13.65 -24.10
CA GLU A 184 2.16 14.37 -25.04
C GLU A 184 2.31 15.85 -24.68
N LYS A 185 1.25 16.46 -24.14
CA LYS A 185 1.24 17.87 -23.73
C LYS A 185 2.17 18.16 -22.55
N PHE A 186 2.39 17.17 -21.69
CA PHE A 186 3.36 17.25 -20.59
C PHE A 186 4.70 16.59 -20.96
N GLY A 187 4.93 16.29 -22.25
CA GLY A 187 6.17 15.67 -22.72
C GLY A 187 6.41 14.27 -22.13
N ILE A 188 5.33 13.51 -21.92
CA ILE A 188 5.34 12.13 -21.45
C ILE A 188 4.93 11.21 -22.61
N SER A 189 5.79 10.24 -22.95
CA SER A 189 5.47 9.25 -23.98
C SER A 189 4.71 8.08 -23.36
N LEU A 190 3.49 7.84 -23.82
CA LEU A 190 2.71 6.65 -23.44
C LEU A 190 3.17 5.39 -24.19
N ALA A 191 3.99 5.52 -25.24
CA ALA A 191 4.50 4.39 -26.01
C ALA A 191 5.41 3.48 -25.17
N SER A 192 6.06 4.03 -24.15
CA SER A 192 6.88 3.30 -23.19
C SER A 192 6.30 3.46 -21.78
N LEU A 193 5.34 2.59 -21.42
CA LEU A 193 4.78 2.50 -20.06
C LEU A 193 5.86 2.34 -18.96
N SER A 194 7.09 1.97 -19.34
CA SER A 194 8.28 1.98 -18.48
C SER A 194 8.67 3.35 -17.91
N GLN A 195 8.13 4.45 -18.45
CA GLN A 195 8.35 5.80 -17.91
C GLN A 195 7.32 6.20 -16.83
N LEU A 196 6.27 5.40 -16.64
CA LEU A 196 5.28 5.63 -15.60
C LEU A 196 5.62 4.88 -14.29
N PRO A 197 5.28 5.45 -13.13
CA PRO A 197 4.78 6.81 -12.92
C PRO A 197 5.88 7.88 -13.16
N THR A 198 5.45 9.06 -13.64
CA THR A 198 6.30 10.26 -13.79
C THR A 198 5.89 11.32 -12.79
N TYR A 199 6.85 11.96 -12.13
CA TYR A 199 6.65 13.01 -11.15
C TYR A 199 7.27 14.30 -11.67
N ILE A 200 6.53 15.39 -11.62
CA ILE A 200 7.00 16.70 -12.09
C ILE A 200 6.76 17.72 -10.99
N LEU A 201 7.82 18.44 -10.62
CA LEU A 201 7.75 19.57 -9.71
C LEU A 201 7.64 20.85 -10.52
N TYR A 202 6.55 21.57 -10.33
CA TYR A 202 6.32 22.89 -10.89
C TYR A 202 6.63 23.96 -9.85
N GLU A 203 7.42 24.97 -10.23
CA GLU A 203 7.61 26.21 -9.47
C GLU A 203 6.92 27.35 -10.23
N ARG A 204 5.89 27.95 -9.61
CA ARG A 204 5.13 29.07 -10.20
C ARG A 204 4.66 28.80 -11.64
N GLY A 205 4.14 27.61 -11.89
CA GLY A 205 3.60 27.22 -13.20
C GLY A 205 4.63 26.68 -14.21
N MET A 206 5.93 26.79 -13.93
CA MET A 206 6.98 26.26 -14.80
C MET A 206 7.56 24.96 -14.26
N GLU A 207 7.88 24.03 -15.16
CA GLU A 207 8.55 22.77 -14.81
C GLU A 207 9.96 23.06 -14.28
N ALA A 208 10.21 22.74 -13.00
CA ALA A 208 11.50 22.94 -12.35
C ALA A 208 12.34 21.65 -12.37
N LYS A 209 11.72 20.52 -12.04
CA LYS A 209 12.38 19.20 -12.01
C LYS A 209 11.39 18.11 -12.40
N ARG A 210 11.88 17.03 -13.01
CA ARG A 210 11.09 15.82 -13.30
C ARG A 210 11.82 14.55 -12.89
N TYR A 211 11.06 13.48 -12.67
CA TYR A 211 11.58 12.13 -12.45
C TYR A 211 10.57 11.08 -12.96
N PRO A 212 10.95 10.08 -13.75
CA PRO A 212 12.27 9.91 -14.35
C PRO A 212 12.57 11.00 -15.41
N GLU A 213 13.84 11.17 -15.76
CA GLU A 213 14.26 12.12 -16.80
C GLU A 213 13.76 11.68 -18.18
N GLN A 214 13.57 12.64 -19.11
CA GLN A 214 12.90 12.40 -20.39
C GLN A 214 13.60 11.35 -21.29
N ASN A 215 14.90 11.12 -21.07
CA ASN A 215 15.72 10.12 -21.76
C ASN A 215 16.09 8.91 -20.86
N PHE A 216 15.39 8.73 -19.74
CA PHE A 216 15.67 7.62 -18.84
C PHE A 216 15.12 6.32 -19.43
N GLU A 217 15.98 5.53 -20.05
CA GLU A 217 15.68 4.14 -20.34
C GLU A 217 15.85 3.31 -19.07
N ARG A 218 14.75 2.75 -18.58
CA ARG A 218 14.75 1.85 -17.42
C ARG A 218 15.49 0.57 -17.81
N THR A 219 16.79 0.53 -17.57
CA THR A 219 17.61 -0.68 -17.70
C THR A 219 17.28 -1.64 -16.55
N SER A 220 17.48 -2.94 -16.75
CA SER A 220 17.22 -3.99 -15.73
C SER A 220 17.96 -3.78 -14.39
N PHE A 221 18.92 -2.86 -14.33
CA PHE A 221 19.72 -2.51 -13.15
C PHE A 221 19.28 -1.22 -12.46
N SER A 222 18.29 -0.48 -12.97
CA SER A 222 17.80 0.72 -12.29
C SER A 222 17.12 0.32 -10.97
N PRO A 223 17.50 0.93 -9.84
CA PRO A 223 16.88 0.61 -8.56
C PRO A 223 15.36 0.88 -8.62
N PRO A 224 14.55 0.04 -7.97
CA PRO A 224 13.11 0.27 -7.92
C PRO A 224 12.84 1.61 -7.26
N MET A 225 11.83 2.30 -7.79
CA MET A 225 11.46 3.61 -7.32
C MET A 225 10.94 3.53 -5.88
N THR A 226 11.54 4.31 -4.99
CA THR A 226 11.21 4.34 -3.56
C THR A 226 10.96 5.76 -3.08
N LYS A 227 10.19 5.90 -2.00
CA LYS A 227 9.90 7.18 -1.32
C LYS A 227 11.16 8.02 -1.08
N LYS A 228 12.27 7.37 -0.66
CA LYS A 228 13.53 8.05 -0.35
C LYS A 228 14.17 8.73 -1.56
N ILE A 229 14.14 8.08 -2.73
CA ILE A 229 14.71 8.63 -3.97
C ILE A 229 13.96 9.91 -4.35
N LEU A 230 12.63 9.90 -4.29
CA LEU A 230 11.82 11.09 -4.56
C LEU A 230 12.07 12.23 -3.58
N CYS A 231 12.09 11.94 -2.26
CA CYS A 231 12.39 12.94 -1.24
C CYS A 231 13.72 13.64 -1.50
N GLN A 232 14.75 12.86 -1.85
CA GLN A 232 16.09 13.37 -2.15
C GLN A 232 16.12 14.15 -3.46
N HIS A 233 15.55 13.60 -4.54
CA HIS A 233 15.58 14.21 -5.88
C HIS A 233 14.87 15.57 -5.93
N PHE A 234 13.71 15.65 -5.28
CA PHE A 234 12.90 16.86 -5.21
C PHE A 234 13.25 17.77 -4.02
N GLU A 235 14.23 17.40 -3.19
CA GLU A 235 14.66 18.16 -2.02
C GLU A 235 13.48 18.53 -1.09
N LEU A 236 12.54 17.60 -0.89
CA LEU A 236 11.28 17.89 -0.16
C LEU A 236 11.52 18.36 1.27
N ASP A 237 12.54 17.82 1.94
CA ASP A 237 12.93 18.23 3.29
C ASP A 237 13.39 19.70 3.34
N LYS A 238 14.10 20.15 2.30
CA LYS A 238 14.56 21.55 2.19
C LYS A 238 13.38 22.49 1.96
N LEU A 239 12.47 22.14 1.06
CA LEU A 239 11.24 22.93 0.82
C LEU A 239 10.39 23.06 2.09
N LEU A 240 10.36 22.02 2.92
CA LEU A 240 9.69 22.05 4.21
C LEU A 240 10.41 22.95 5.23
N LEU A 241 11.74 22.87 5.29
CA LEU A 241 12.54 23.75 6.15
C LEU A 241 12.43 25.22 5.75
N ASP A 242 12.46 25.52 4.45
CA ASP A 242 12.29 26.87 3.92
C ASP A 242 10.94 27.44 4.37
N TYR A 243 9.85 26.66 4.31
CA TYR A 243 8.54 27.09 4.81
C TYR A 243 8.51 27.34 6.34
N VAL A 244 9.25 26.57 7.13
CA VAL A 244 9.33 26.75 8.58
C VAL A 244 10.15 27.99 8.93
N ASN A 245 11.20 28.30 8.16
CA ASN A 245 12.08 29.44 8.38
C ASN A 245 11.51 30.77 7.88
N ASP A 246 10.60 30.75 6.90
CA ASP A 246 9.91 31.95 6.38
C ASP A 246 8.72 32.39 7.29
N LYS A 247 8.60 31.80 8.47
CA LYS A 247 7.56 32.03 9.49
C LYS A 247 8.14 32.65 10.74
#